data_AF-A0A3M1Q5B3-F1
#
_entry.id   AF-A0A3M1Q5B3-F1
#
_cell.length_a   1.000
_cell.length_b   1.000
_cell.length_c   1.000
_cell.angle_alpha   90.00
_cell.angle_beta   90.00
_cell.angle_gamma   90.00
#
_symmetry.space_group_name_H-M   'P 1'
#
loop_
_entity.id
_entity.type
_entity.pdbx_description
1 polymer ?
#
loop_
_entity_poly.entity_id
_entity_poly.type
_entity_poly.pdbx_seq_one_letter_code
_entity_poly.pdbx_strand_id
1 'polypeptide(L)'
;MEGNPFQRRLADRLKEVLAGHGIEPHESWCDYRPDARDETDRSAYTRLLFRLHGELCEAWLYIDEAAVSFAGNWYTFERRRFAGDPELVEAVAAFLDACGAGTNPVDAYRAAARIAPPADGGGTGSR
;
A
#
# COMPACT_ATOMS: atom_id res chain seq x y z
N MET A 1 -3.59 5.22 -22.06
CA MET A 1 -4.33 4.37 -21.10
C MET A 1 -4.46 5.16 -19.81
N GLU A 2 -5.67 5.39 -19.32
CA GLU A 2 -5.89 5.93 -17.97
C GLU A 2 -5.52 4.84 -16.95
N GLY A 3 -4.71 5.17 -15.94
CA GLY A 3 -4.41 4.25 -14.84
C GLY A 3 -5.66 3.91 -14.01
N ASN A 4 -5.64 2.79 -13.29
CA ASN A 4 -6.77 2.37 -12.45
C ASN A 4 -7.10 3.44 -11.38
N PRO A 5 -8.38 3.82 -11.18
CA PRO A 5 -8.77 4.79 -10.16
C PRO A 5 -8.31 4.48 -8.73
N PHE A 6 -8.31 3.20 -8.33
CA PHE A 6 -7.80 2.77 -7.04
C PHE A 6 -6.30 3.06 -6.89
N GLN A 7 -5.50 2.66 -7.89
CA GLN A 7 -4.05 2.86 -7.89
C GLN A 7 -3.67 4.34 -7.87
N ARG A 8 -4.42 5.18 -8.59
CA ARG A 8 -4.22 6.63 -8.56
C ARG A 8 -4.50 7.22 -7.18
N ARG A 9 -5.65 6.88 -6.60
CA ARG A 9 -6.02 7.34 -5.25
C ARG A 9 -5.00 6.90 -4.21
N LEU A 10 -4.58 5.64 -4.27
CA LEU A 10 -3.54 5.12 -3.38
C LEU A 10 -2.23 5.87 -3.59
N ALA A 11 -1.76 5.97 -4.84
CA ALA A 11 -0.53 6.67 -5.15
C ALA A 11 -0.56 8.10 -4.61
N ASP A 12 -1.58 8.89 -4.94
CA ASP A 12 -1.74 10.28 -4.49
C ASP A 12 -1.76 10.39 -2.97
N ARG A 13 -2.48 9.50 -2.28
CA ARG A 13 -2.49 9.46 -0.81
C ARG A 13 -1.11 9.17 -0.23
N LEU A 14 -0.34 8.27 -0.83
CA LEU A 14 1.03 7.99 -0.38
C LEU A 14 1.94 9.20 -0.60
N LYS A 15 1.74 9.99 -1.66
CA LYS A 15 2.49 11.24 -1.87
C LYS A 15 2.23 12.24 -0.75
N GLU A 16 0.97 12.39 -0.34
CA GLU A 16 0.61 13.30 0.75
C GLU A 16 1.30 12.89 2.06
N VAL A 17 1.28 11.60 2.39
CA VAL A 17 1.98 11.08 3.58
C VAL A 17 3.47 11.34 3.49
N LEU A 18 4.12 10.95 2.39
CA LEU A 18 5.56 11.15 2.21
C LEU A 18 5.95 12.64 2.27
N ALA A 19 5.17 13.52 1.65
CA ALA A 19 5.37 14.97 1.71
C ALA A 19 5.23 15.50 3.15
N GLY A 20 4.30 14.96 3.94
CA GLY A 20 4.14 15.30 5.36
C GLY A 20 5.37 14.97 6.21
N HIS A 21 6.16 13.98 5.80
CA HIS A 21 7.44 13.59 6.42
C HIS A 21 8.66 14.26 5.76
N GLY A 22 8.46 15.18 4.81
CA GLY A 22 9.55 15.84 4.08
C GLY A 22 10.31 14.89 3.16
N ILE A 23 9.68 13.80 2.73
CA ILE A 23 10.30 12.79 1.86
C ILE A 23 9.98 13.11 0.42
N GLU A 24 11.02 13.47 -0.32
CA GLU A 24 10.92 13.51 -1.77
C GLU A 24 11.04 12.10 -2.35
N PRO A 25 10.12 11.73 -3.23
CA PRO A 25 10.05 10.38 -3.72
C PRO A 25 10.83 10.28 -5.06
N HIS A 26 11.46 9.13 -5.29
CA HIS A 26 12.54 8.99 -6.29
C HIS A 26 12.02 9.06 -7.73
N GLU A 27 12.75 9.71 -8.64
CA GLU A 27 12.37 10.17 -10.00
C GLU A 27 11.62 9.17 -10.93
N SER A 28 11.63 7.87 -10.66
CA SER A 28 10.97 6.83 -11.46
C SER A 28 9.58 6.49 -10.91
N TRP A 29 8.67 7.46 -11.03
CA TRP A 29 7.44 7.51 -10.23
C TRP A 29 6.22 6.77 -10.75
N CYS A 30 6.21 6.41 -12.03
CA CYS A 30 5.10 5.71 -12.65
C CYS A 30 5.61 4.97 -13.87
N ASP A 31 6.46 3.97 -13.66
CA ASP A 31 6.65 2.95 -14.68
C ASP A 31 5.36 2.09 -14.69
N TYR A 32 4.31 2.59 -15.33
CA TYR A 32 3.19 1.76 -15.76
C TYR A 32 3.79 0.78 -16.76
N ARG A 33 4.19 -0.41 -16.30
CA ARG A 33 4.72 -1.45 -17.19
C ARG A 33 3.63 -2.48 -17.45
N PRO A 34 2.86 -2.33 -18.55
CA PRO A 34 1.96 -3.40 -18.98
C PRO A 34 2.73 -4.65 -19.44
N ASP A 35 4.04 -4.50 -19.69
CA ASP A 35 4.86 -5.47 -20.41
C ASP A 35 5.89 -6.24 -19.56
N ALA A 36 5.67 -6.38 -18.24
CA ALA A 36 6.45 -7.31 -17.42
C ALA A 36 6.15 -8.78 -17.80
N ARG A 37 6.72 -9.20 -18.94
CA ARG A 37 6.92 -10.55 -19.53
C ARG A 37 6.38 -11.77 -18.78
N ASP A 38 6.77 -11.90 -17.51
CA ASP A 38 7.06 -13.20 -16.90
C ASP A 38 6.59 -13.37 -15.45
N GLU A 39 5.59 -12.61 -15.00
CA GLU A 39 4.83 -13.01 -13.80
C GLU A 39 3.37 -13.16 -14.20
N THR A 40 2.86 -14.37 -14.05
CA THR A 40 1.62 -14.95 -14.58
C THR A 40 0.31 -14.31 -14.08
N ASP A 41 0.31 -13.07 -13.60
CA ASP A 41 -0.87 -12.44 -12.98
C ASP A 41 -0.89 -10.91 -13.14
N ARG A 42 -0.89 -10.43 -14.39
CA ARG A 42 -0.71 -9.01 -14.73
C ARG A 42 -1.99 -8.18 -14.56
N SER A 43 -2.32 -7.88 -13.31
CA SER A 43 -2.97 -6.63 -12.98
C SER A 43 -1.99 -5.47 -13.21
N ALA A 44 -2.47 -4.36 -13.77
CA ALA A 44 -1.65 -3.15 -13.91
C ALA A 44 -1.01 -2.84 -12.56
N TYR A 45 0.27 -2.44 -12.53
CA TYR A 45 0.94 -2.01 -11.31
C TYR A 45 1.44 -0.57 -11.41
N THR A 46 1.45 0.12 -10.27
CA THR A 46 2.17 1.38 -10.07
C THR A 46 3.24 1.14 -9.01
N ARG A 47 4.47 1.59 -9.27
CA ARG A 47 5.61 1.43 -8.35
C ARG A 47 6.03 2.79 -7.82
N LEU A 48 6.23 2.90 -6.51
CA LEU A 48 6.73 4.08 -5.83
C LEU A 48 8.03 3.72 -5.12
N LEU A 49 9.10 4.46 -5.42
CA LEU A 49 10.38 4.35 -4.72
C LEU A 49 10.59 5.62 -3.89
N PHE A 50 11.05 5.46 -2.65
CA PHE A 50 11.31 6.57 -1.74
C PHE A 50 12.33 6.15 -0.69
N ARG A 51 12.90 7.13 0.02
CA ARG A 51 13.78 6.87 1.16
C ARG A 51 13.13 7.33 2.45
N LEU A 52 13.03 6.43 3.43
CA LEU A 52 12.54 6.75 4.76
C LEU A 52 13.60 6.36 5.79
N HIS A 53 14.00 7.29 6.66
CA HIS A 53 15.08 7.11 7.64
C HIS A 53 16.40 6.58 7.04
N GLY A 54 16.70 6.95 5.79
CA GLY A 54 17.89 6.49 5.06
C GLY A 54 17.71 5.15 4.32
N GLU A 55 16.69 4.37 4.66
CA GLU A 55 16.37 3.09 4.04
C GLU A 55 15.68 3.29 2.69
N LEU A 56 16.05 2.50 1.69
CA LEU A 56 15.31 2.45 0.42
C LEU A 56 14.04 1.65 0.62
N CYS A 57 12.91 2.29 0.39
CA CYS A 57 11.59 1.69 0.46
C CYS A 57 10.94 1.64 -0.91
N GLU A 58 10.04 0.69 -1.07
CA GLU A 58 9.39 0.42 -2.34
C GLU A 58 7.93 0.03 -2.10
N ALA A 59 6.99 0.74 -2.71
CA ALA A 59 5.58 0.37 -2.69
C ALA A 59 5.12 -0.06 -4.09
N TRP A 60 4.55 -1.25 -4.17
CA TRP A 60 3.87 -1.78 -5.36
C TRP A 60 2.36 -1.72 -5.14
N LEU A 61 1.67 -1.11 -6.10
CA LEU A 61 0.22 -0.94 -6.07
C LEU A 61 -0.37 -1.79 -7.18
N TYR A 62 -1.14 -2.82 -6.83
CA TYR A 62 -1.80 -3.73 -7.77
C TYR A 62 -3.29 -3.35 -7.92
N ILE A 63 -4.09 -4.16 -8.61
CA ILE A 63 -5.53 -3.88 -8.75
C ILE A 63 -6.33 -4.20 -7.48
N ASP A 64 -5.85 -5.16 -6.70
CA ASP A 64 -6.53 -5.75 -5.55
C ASP A 64 -5.64 -5.83 -4.30
N GLU A 65 -4.42 -5.31 -4.35
CA GLU A 65 -3.55 -5.21 -3.18
C GLU A 65 -2.52 -4.10 -3.31
N ALA A 66 -1.83 -3.83 -2.21
CA ALA A 66 -0.63 -3.01 -2.17
C ALA A 66 0.43 -3.68 -1.29
N ALA A 67 1.68 -3.66 -1.72
CA ALA A 67 2.80 -4.21 -0.96
C ALA A 67 3.87 -3.14 -0.75
N VAL A 68 4.37 -3.01 0.47
CA VAL A 68 5.45 -2.08 0.80
C VAL A 68 6.65 -2.84 1.36
N SER A 69 7.81 -2.60 0.77
CA SER A 69 9.11 -3.07 1.27
C SER A 69 9.71 -2.05 2.23
N PHE A 70 10.11 -2.53 3.39
CA PHE A 70 10.86 -1.77 4.39
C PHE A 70 12.02 -2.60 4.93
N ALA A 71 13.26 -2.11 4.79
CA ALA A 71 14.46 -2.80 5.24
C ALA A 71 14.53 -4.29 4.81
N GLY A 72 14.11 -4.57 3.57
CA GLY A 72 14.08 -5.93 2.99
C GLY A 72 12.89 -6.81 3.40
N ASN A 73 11.95 -6.32 4.20
CA ASN A 73 10.73 -7.03 4.57
C ASN A 73 9.52 -6.48 3.81
N TRP A 74 8.63 -7.36 3.37
CA TRP A 74 7.42 -7.00 2.63
C TRP A 74 6.17 -7.01 3.53
N TYR A 75 5.38 -5.95 3.41
CA TYR A 75 4.13 -5.72 4.13
C TYR A 75 2.99 -5.54 3.14
N THR A 76 2.10 -6.54 3.05
CA THR A 76 1.07 -6.63 2.01
C THR A 76 -0.33 -6.36 2.56
N PHE A 77 -1.06 -5.50 1.88
CA PHE A 77 -2.43 -5.10 2.18
C PHE A 77 -3.34 -5.62 1.07
N GLU A 78 -4.01 -6.74 1.32
CA GLU A 78 -4.91 -7.39 0.36
C GLU A 78 -6.35 -6.86 0.50
N ARG A 79 -7.00 -6.47 -0.61
CA ARG A 79 -8.36 -5.89 -0.63
C ARG A 79 -9.39 -6.71 0.13
N ARG A 80 -9.33 -8.05 0.04
CA ARG A 80 -10.26 -8.96 0.76
C ARG A 80 -10.20 -8.84 2.29
N ARG A 81 -9.14 -8.23 2.84
CA ARG A 81 -8.95 -8.03 4.28
C ARG A 81 -9.42 -6.67 4.77
N PHE A 82 -10.06 -5.88 3.91
CA PHE A 82 -10.59 -4.56 4.24
C PHE A 82 -12.05 -4.43 3.77
N ALA A 83 -12.79 -3.49 4.36
CA ALA A 83 -14.17 -3.20 3.97
C ALA A 83 -14.31 -2.61 2.55
N GLY A 84 -13.22 -2.14 1.95
CA GLY A 84 -13.22 -1.56 0.61
C GLY A 84 -11.88 -0.91 0.23
N ASP A 85 -11.85 -0.33 -0.98
CA ASP A 85 -10.69 0.40 -1.49
C ASP A 85 -10.27 1.57 -0.57
N PRO A 86 -11.20 2.41 -0.05
CA PRO A 86 -10.82 3.52 0.82
C PRO A 86 -10.11 3.05 2.09
N GLU A 87 -10.60 1.99 2.72
CA GLU A 87 -10.04 1.43 3.96
C GLU A 87 -8.65 0.82 3.72
N LEU A 88 -8.46 0.15 2.58
CA LEU A 88 -7.14 -0.34 2.19
C LEU A 88 -6.18 0.84 1.95
N VAL A 89 -6.63 1.90 1.27
CA VAL A 89 -5.81 3.10 1.04
C VAL A 89 -5.34 3.71 2.36
N GLU A 90 -6.25 3.90 3.31
CA GLU A 90 -5.90 4.45 4.62
C GLU A 90 -5.04 3.48 5.45
N ALA A 91 -5.19 2.17 5.30
CA ALA A 91 -4.29 1.19 5.94
C ALA A 91 -2.84 1.34 5.47
N VAL A 92 -2.60 1.41 4.15
CA VAL A 92 -1.25 1.59 3.62
C VAL A 92 -0.68 2.95 4.03
N ALA A 93 -1.50 4.00 3.98
CA ALA A 93 -1.11 5.34 4.39
C ALA A 93 -0.73 5.40 5.88
N ALA A 94 -1.55 4.82 6.76
CA ALA A 94 -1.30 4.76 8.20
C ALA A 94 -0.04 3.96 8.54
N PHE A 95 0.25 2.88 7.80
CA PHE A 95 1.50 2.14 7.93
C PHE A 95 2.72 3.02 7.62
N LEU A 96 2.70 3.74 6.49
CA LEU A 96 3.81 4.61 6.11
C LEU A 96 3.96 5.82 7.03
N ASP A 97 2.86 6.39 7.48
CA ASP A 97 2.87 7.51 8.43
C ASP A 97 3.49 7.09 9.77
N ALA A 98 3.08 5.93 10.31
CA ALA A 98 3.65 5.40 11.55
C ALA A 98 5.15 5.07 11.42
N CYS A 99 5.57 4.47 10.31
CA CYS A 99 6.99 4.26 10.00
C CYS A 99 7.74 5.59 9.87
N GLY A 100 7.11 6.61 9.26
CA GLY A 100 7.62 7.98 9.15
C GLY A 100 7.89 8.60 10.52
N ALA A 101 6.98 8.41 11.46
CA ALA A 101 7.12 8.81 12.86
C ALA A 101 8.12 7.97 13.68
N GLY A 102 8.75 6.95 13.08
CA GLY A 102 9.77 6.12 13.73
C GLY A 102 9.21 4.86 14.42
N THR A 103 7.95 4.50 14.19
CA THR A 103 7.38 3.24 14.67
C THR A 103 8.04 2.06 13.94
N ASN A 104 8.28 0.97 14.67
CA ASN A 104 8.79 -0.26 14.05
C ASN A 104 7.81 -0.76 12.96
N PRO A 105 8.28 -1.15 11.77
CA PRO A 105 7.41 -1.57 10.67
C PRO A 105 6.48 -2.75 11.00
N VAL A 106 6.90 -3.70 11.83
CA VAL A 106 6.04 -4.82 12.22
C VAL A 106 4.83 -4.34 13.03
N ASP A 107 5.04 -3.42 13.97
CA ASP A 107 3.97 -2.90 14.82
C ASP A 107 3.08 -1.91 14.06
N ALA A 108 3.68 -1.06 13.22
CA ALA A 108 2.97 -0.18 12.31
C ALA A 108 2.03 -1.00 11.39
N TYR A 109 2.55 -2.09 10.81
CA TYR A 109 1.77 -2.96 9.93
C TYR A 109 0.63 -3.65 10.66
N ARG A 110 0.88 -4.19 11.86
CA ARG A 110 -0.17 -4.82 12.69
C ARG A 110 -1.27 -3.85 13.06
N ALA A 111 -0.95 -2.59 13.36
CA ALA A 111 -1.93 -1.56 13.67
C ALA A 111 -2.74 -1.18 12.42
N ALA A 112 -2.06 -0.91 11.31
CA ALA A 112 -2.67 -0.54 10.03
C ALA A 112 -3.58 -1.64 9.46
N ALA A 113 -3.16 -2.91 9.53
CA ALA A 113 -3.94 -4.04 9.01
C ALA A 113 -5.22 -4.35 9.81
N ARG A 114 -5.47 -3.62 10.92
CA ARG A 114 -6.72 -3.69 11.70
C ARG A 114 -7.70 -2.56 11.36
N ILE A 115 -7.32 -1.62 10.49
CA ILE A 115 -8.22 -0.57 10.04
C ILE A 115 -9.37 -1.23 9.28
N ALA A 116 -10.59 -1.06 9.79
CA ALA A 116 -11.84 -1.46 9.15
C ALA A 116 -11.75 -2.84 8.45
N PRO A 117 -11.66 -3.95 9.22
CA PRO A 117 -11.71 -5.29 8.65
C PRO A 117 -13.01 -5.46 7.82
N PRO A 118 -13.05 -6.43 6.89
CA PRO A 118 -14.28 -6.71 6.17
C PRO A 118 -15.37 -6.96 7.21
N ALA A 119 -16.58 -6.45 6.96
CA ALA A 119 -17.71 -6.75 7.81
C ALA A 119 -17.73 -8.27 8.00
N ASP A 120 -17.59 -8.73 9.24
CA ASP A 120 -17.56 -10.15 9.55
C ASP A 120 -18.69 -10.79 8.75
N GLY A 121 -18.34 -11.81 7.95
CA GLY A 121 -19.33 -12.68 7.34
C GLY A 121 -20.09 -13.32 8.50
N GLY A 122 -21.08 -12.60 8.99
CA GLY A 122 -21.85 -12.91 10.17
C GLY A 122 -22.64 -14.15 9.86
N GLY A 123 -21.99 -15.29 10.04
CA GLY A 123 -22.64 -16.54 10.37
C GLY A 123 -23.39 -16.28 11.65
N THR A 124 -24.62 -15.79 11.51
CA THR A 124 -25.64 -16.00 12.52
C THR A 124 -25.78 -17.51 12.61
N GLY A 125 -25.06 -18.11 13.56
CA GLY A 125 -25.38 -19.41 14.10
C GLY A 125 -26.81 -19.35 14.62
N SER A 126 -27.75 -19.61 13.73
CA SER A 126 -29.14 -19.85 14.08
C SER A 126 -29.31 -21.36 14.16
N ARG A 127 -29.17 -21.81 15.41
CA ARG A 127 -29.84 -22.95 16.06
C ARG A 127 -29.71 -24.34 15.43
#